data_AF-A0A8X8AVD0-F1
#
_entry.id   AF-A0A8X8AVD0-F1
#
_cell.length_a   1.000
_cell.length_b   1.000
_cell.length_c   1.000
_cell.angle_alpha   90.00
_cell.angle_beta   90.00
_cell.angle_gamma   90.00
#
_symmetry.space_group_name_H-M   'P 1'
#
loop_
_entity.id
_entity.type
_entity.pdbx_description
1 polymer ?
#
loop_
_entity_poly.entity_id
_entity_poly.type
_entity_poly.pdbx_seq_one_letter_code
_entity_poly.pdbx_strand_id
1 'polypeptide(L)'
;MLDVTTLSMESQMSVHFTQLFTNSSIYRRNQELIKELIAPPPGSKDLYFQTKYSQPSLTPTKACVLKQYWSNWRYSQDNVIWFLTKMLLSCWFDFWQIGTEIEGARPE
;
A
#
# COMPACT_ATOMS: atom_id res chain seq x y z
N MET A 1 7.18 -12.56 17.82
CA MET A 1 8.61 -12.76 17.46
C MET A 1 9.53 -11.68 18.05
N LEU A 2 9.03 -10.53 18.51
CA LEU A 2 9.85 -9.50 19.17
C LEU A 2 10.08 -9.76 20.67
N ASP A 3 9.27 -10.61 21.31
CA ASP A 3 9.35 -10.85 22.77
C ASP A 3 10.66 -11.52 23.22
N VAL A 4 11.29 -12.30 22.33
CA VAL A 4 12.53 -13.06 22.61
C VAL A 4 13.80 -12.21 22.58
N THR A 5 13.77 -11.02 21.99
CA THR A 5 14.93 -10.09 21.90
C THR A 5 14.73 -8.84 22.74
N THR A 6 14.01 -8.97 23.86
CA THR A 6 13.74 -7.85 24.79
C THR A 6 14.88 -7.67 25.79
N LEU A 7 15.06 -6.44 26.29
CA LEU A 7 16.03 -6.13 27.34
C LEU A 7 15.79 -6.94 28.64
N SER A 8 14.52 -7.24 28.94
CA SER A 8 14.16 -8.11 30.07
C SER A 8 14.72 -9.52 29.90
N MET A 9 14.70 -10.05 28.67
CA MET A 9 15.25 -11.36 28.35
C MET A 9 16.78 -11.36 28.38
N GLU A 10 17.43 -10.28 27.91
CA GLU A 10 18.88 -10.09 28.03
C GLU A 10 19.33 -10.12 29.50
N SER A 11 18.61 -9.41 30.37
CA SER A 11 18.90 -9.38 31.82
C SER A 11 18.66 -10.73 32.47
N GLN A 12 17.61 -11.47 32.07
CA GLN A 12 17.31 -12.80 32.59
C GLN A 12 18.37 -13.83 32.17
N MET A 13 18.84 -13.75 30.92
CA MET A 13 19.87 -14.64 30.37
C MET A 13 21.30 -14.19 30.70
N SER A 14 21.47 -12.98 31.25
CA SER A 14 22.78 -12.35 31.50
C SER A 14 23.67 -12.26 30.26
N VAL A 15 23.07 -12.05 29.08
CA VAL A 15 23.77 -11.95 27.79
C VAL A 15 23.35 -10.67 27.08
N HIS A 16 24.32 -9.95 26.50
CA HIS A 16 24.06 -8.85 25.57
C HIS A 16 24.02 -9.37 24.13
N PHE A 17 22.86 -9.32 23.49
CA PHE A 17 22.70 -9.82 22.13
C PHE A 17 23.54 -9.03 21.11
N THR A 18 23.79 -7.74 21.38
CA THR A 18 24.67 -6.91 20.56
C THR A 18 26.09 -7.47 20.51
N GLN A 19 26.67 -7.79 21.66
CA GLN A 19 28.01 -8.37 21.77
C GLN A 19 28.05 -9.78 21.15
N LEU A 20 27.01 -10.58 21.39
CA LEU A 20 26.88 -11.92 20.79
C LEU A 20 26.87 -11.84 19.26
N PHE A 21 26.11 -10.90 18.70
CA PHE A 21 26.05 -10.68 17.26
C PHE A 21 27.40 -10.22 16.70
N THR A 22 28.06 -9.23 17.31
CA THR A 22 29.36 -8.73 16.83
C THR A 22 30.47 -9.78 16.87
N ASN A 23 30.41 -10.70 17.83
CA ASN A 23 31.37 -11.80 17.95
C ASN A 23 31.01 -13.02 17.09
N SER A 24 29.84 -13.03 16.46
CA SER A 24 29.37 -14.16 15.65
C SER A 24 30.09 -14.26 14.30
N SER A 25 30.12 -15.47 13.74
CA SER A 25 30.61 -15.71 12.38
C SER A 25 29.76 -15.00 11.32
N ILE A 26 28.46 -14.78 11.59
CA ILE A 26 27.53 -14.09 10.70
C ILE A 26 27.94 -12.63 10.52
N TYR A 27 28.31 -11.95 11.61
CA TYR A 27 28.80 -10.57 11.53
C TYR A 27 30.06 -10.47 10.67
N ARG A 28 31.03 -11.38 10.87
CA ARG A 28 32.27 -11.43 10.07
C ARG A 28 31.98 -11.66 8.59
N ARG A 29 31.11 -12.62 8.26
CA ARG A 29 30.69 -12.92 6.88
C ARG A 29 30.00 -11.73 6.21
N ASN A 30 29.11 -11.04 6.93
CA ASN A 30 28.43 -9.87 6.39
C ASN A 30 29.43 -8.73 6.12
N GLN A 31 30.43 -8.54 6.98
CA GLN A 31 31.49 -7.54 6.76
C GLN A 31 32.35 -7.87 5.54
N GLU A 32 32.68 -9.15 5.33
CA GLU A 32 33.39 -9.61 4.12
C GLU A 32 32.54 -9.37 2.86
N LEU A 33 31.27 -9.76 2.89
CA LEU A 33 30.35 -9.54 1.78
C LEU A 33 30.19 -8.04 1.45
N ILE A 34 30.10 -7.18 2.46
CA ILE A 34 30.05 -5.72 2.25
C ILE A 34 31.32 -5.24 1.53
N LYS A 35 32.51 -5.71 1.92
CA LYS A 35 33.76 -5.33 1.25
C LYS A 35 33.80 -5.78 -0.20
N GLU A 36 33.29 -6.98 -0.49
CA GLU A 36 33.17 -7.49 -1.86
C GLU A 36 32.18 -6.69 -2.70
N LEU A 37 31.02 -6.34 -2.14
CA LEU A 37 29.98 -5.60 -2.85
C LEU A 37 30.32 -4.12 -3.06
N ILE A 38 31.10 -3.52 -2.16
CA ILE A 38 31.59 -2.14 -2.32
C ILE A 38 32.62 -2.08 -3.44
N ALA A 39 33.42 -3.14 -3.66
CA ALA A 39 34.40 -3.16 -4.73
C ALA A 39 33.68 -3.28 -6.08
N PRO A 40 33.66 -2.23 -6.91
CA PRO A 40 33.07 -2.32 -8.24
C PRO A 40 33.84 -3.38 -9.06
N PRO A 41 33.14 -4.29 -9.76
CA PRO A 41 33.82 -5.25 -10.62
C PRO A 41 34.65 -4.53 -11.69
N PRO A 42 35.80 -5.08 -12.10
CA PRO A 42 36.67 -4.45 -13.08
C PRO A 42 35.90 -4.24 -14.41
N GLY A 43 35.83 -2.99 -14.86
CA GLY A 43 35.07 -2.59 -16.05
C GLY A 43 33.63 -2.13 -15.78
N SER A 44 33.18 -2.13 -14.53
CA SER A 44 31.89 -1.51 -14.18
C SER A 44 31.99 0.02 -14.24
N LYS A 45 30.92 0.65 -14.72
CA LYS A 45 30.74 2.10 -14.74
C LYS A 45 29.82 2.47 -13.59
N ASP A 46 30.09 3.61 -12.97
CA ASP A 46 29.22 4.14 -11.93
C ASP A 46 27.79 4.35 -12.49
N LEU A 47 26.79 4.07 -11.65
CA LEU A 47 25.40 4.07 -12.08
C LEU A 47 24.90 5.52 -12.20
N TYR A 48 25.04 6.08 -13.39
CA TYR A 48 24.61 7.44 -13.68
C TYR A 48 23.11 7.48 -14.00
N PHE A 49 22.33 8.01 -13.07
CA PHE A 49 20.92 8.34 -13.31
C PHE A 49 20.79 9.78 -13.78
N GLN A 50 20.14 9.99 -14.94
CA GLN A 50 19.89 11.34 -15.46
C GLN A 50 18.99 12.17 -14.55
N THR A 51 18.15 11.54 -13.74
CA THR A 51 17.23 12.20 -12.82
C THR A 51 17.26 11.54 -11.45
N LYS A 52 17.23 12.33 -10.37
CA LYS A 52 17.24 11.85 -8.98
C LYS A 52 16.02 10.97 -8.66
N TYR A 53 14.89 11.25 -9.30
CA TYR A 53 13.64 10.52 -9.13
C TYR A 53 13.22 9.91 -10.45
N SER A 54 12.49 8.78 -10.38
CA SER A 54 11.83 8.20 -11.54
C SER A 54 10.88 9.24 -12.15
N GLN A 55 11.13 9.62 -13.40
CA GLN A 55 10.26 10.58 -14.07
C GLN A 55 8.88 9.94 -14.28
N PRO A 56 7.78 10.66 -14.03
CA PRO A 56 6.46 10.16 -14.32
C PRO A 56 6.33 9.97 -15.84
N SER A 57 6.48 8.73 -16.29
CA SER A 57 6.07 8.37 -17.64
C SER A 57 4.55 8.28 -17.64
N LEU A 58 3.89 9.10 -18.46
CA LEU A 58 2.42 9.03 -18.61
C LEU A 58 1.99 7.70 -19.26
N THR A 59 2.94 6.94 -19.82
CA THR A 59 2.69 5.70 -20.57
C THR A 59 2.22 4.54 -19.68
N PRO A 60 2.89 4.17 -18.56
CA PRO A 60 2.40 3.13 -17.67
C PRO A 60 1.14 3.56 -16.93
N THR A 61 0.98 4.85 -16.60
CA THR A 61 -0.24 5.35 -15.96
C THR A 61 -1.46 5.14 -16.86
N LYS A 62 -1.35 5.48 -18.15
CA LYS A 62 -2.42 5.23 -19.13
C LYS A 62 -2.70 3.74 -19.29
N ALA A 63 -1.66 2.90 -19.31
CA ALA A 63 -1.84 1.45 -19.39
C ALA A 63 -2.55 0.88 -18.15
N CYS A 64 -2.22 1.36 -16.95
CA CYS A 64 -2.88 0.97 -15.70
C CYS A 64 -4.34 1.41 -15.66
N VAL A 65 -4.64 2.65 -16.06
CA VAL A 65 -6.02 3.17 -16.13
C VAL A 65 -6.84 2.37 -17.14
N LEU A 66 -6.27 2.08 -18.32
CA LEU A 66 -6.94 1.25 -19.32
C LEU A 66 -7.19 -0.16 -18.76
N LYS A 67 -6.21 -0.79 -18.14
CA LYS A 67 -6.38 -2.10 -17.50
C LYS A 67 -7.47 -2.08 -16.44
N GLN A 68 -7.52 -1.04 -15.60
CA GLN A 68 -8.56 -0.89 -14.58
C GLN A 68 -9.93 -0.68 -15.21
N TYR A 69 -10.04 0.12 -16.27
CA TYR A 69 -11.29 0.35 -17.00
C TYR A 69 -11.84 -0.96 -17.59
N TRP A 70 -11.01 -1.73 -18.29
CA TRP A 70 -11.41 -3.02 -18.87
C TRP A 70 -11.74 -4.07 -17.81
N SER A 71 -11.05 -4.05 -16.66
CA SER A 71 -11.36 -4.90 -15.51
C SER A 71 -12.71 -4.54 -14.88
N ASN A 72 -12.97 -3.25 -14.64
CA ASN A 72 -14.23 -2.74 -14.12
C ASN A 72 -15.40 -3.01 -15.07
N TRP A 73 -15.17 -2.96 -16.38
CA TRP A 73 -16.18 -3.31 -17.38
C TRP A 73 -16.59 -4.79 -17.31
N ARG A 74 -15.63 -5.69 -17.07
CA ARG A 74 -15.90 -7.13 -16.89
C ARG A 74 -16.53 -7.46 -15.55
N TYR A 75 -16.28 -6.65 -14.51
CA TYR A 75 -16.91 -6.75 -13.19
C TYR A 75 -18.15 -5.85 -13.10
N SER A 76 -19.04 -5.91 -14.11
CA SER A 76 -20.21 -5.01 -14.20
C SER A 76 -21.29 -5.28 -13.16
N GLN A 77 -21.28 -6.44 -12.51
CA GLN A 77 -22.29 -6.84 -11.53
C GLN A 77 -22.37 -5.85 -10.36
N ASP A 78 -21.22 -5.43 -9.82
CA ASP A 78 -21.20 -4.45 -8.73
C ASP A 78 -21.71 -3.10 -9.21
N ASN A 79 -21.25 -2.61 -10.37
CA ASN A 79 -21.66 -1.31 -10.90
C ASN A 79 -23.18 -1.19 -11.09
N VAL A 80 -23.85 -2.28 -11.49
CA VAL A 80 -25.31 -2.34 -11.61
C VAL A 80 -25.98 -2.25 -10.24
N ILE A 81 -25.45 -2.93 -9.22
CA ILE A 81 -25.98 -2.84 -7.85
C ILE A 81 -25.86 -1.41 -7.32
N TRP A 82 -24.71 -0.75 -7.51
CA TRP A 82 -24.53 0.66 -7.11
C TRP A 82 -25.48 1.59 -7.86
N PHE A 83 -25.71 1.37 -9.16
CA PHE A 83 -26.65 2.14 -9.96
C PHE A 83 -28.10 1.97 -9.48
N LEU A 84 -28.54 0.72 -9.28
CA LEU A 84 -29.88 0.41 -8.78
C LEU A 84 -30.12 0.96 -7.38
N THR A 85 -29.13 0.83 -6.50
CA THR A 85 -29.21 1.38 -5.14
C THR A 85 -29.37 2.91 -5.18
N LYS A 86 -28.64 3.60 -6.05
CA LYS A 86 -28.78 5.06 -6.22
C LYS A 86 -30.14 5.45 -6.80
N MET A 87 -30.67 4.70 -7.76
CA MET A 87 -32.02 4.92 -8.31
C MET A 87 -33.09 4.76 -7.23
N LEU A 88 -33.03 3.68 -6.43
CA LEU A 88 -33.99 3.43 -5.36
C LEU A 88 -33.94 4.51 -4.27
N LEU A 89 -32.73 4.95 -3.88
CA LEU A 89 -32.57 6.04 -2.91
C LEU A 89 -33.11 7.37 -3.44
N SER A 90 -32.94 7.66 -4.73
CA SER A 90 -33.55 8.84 -5.36
C SER A 90 -35.07 8.77 -5.29
N CYS A 91 -35.68 7.67 -5.75
CA CYS A 91 -37.13 7.52 -5.72
C CYS A 91 -37.71 7.56 -4.31
N TRP A 92 -36.99 6.99 -3.32
CA TRP A 92 -37.38 7.07 -1.92
C TRP A 92 -37.40 8.52 -1.42
N PHE A 93 -36.37 9.30 -1.76
CA PHE A 93 -36.29 10.70 -1.40
C PHE A 93 -37.37 11.54 -2.08
N ASP A 94 -37.61 11.31 -3.37
CA ASP A 94 -38.66 12.00 -4.14
C ASP A 94 -40.06 11.70 -3.55
N PHE A 95 -40.31 10.44 -3.17
CA PHE A 95 -41.56 10.05 -2.51
C PHE A 95 -41.71 10.67 -1.11
N TRP A 96 -40.61 10.73 -0.35
CA TRP A 96 -40.59 11.38 0.96
C TRP A 96 -40.94 12.88 0.86
N GLN A 97 -40.41 13.59 -0.14
CA GLN A 97 -40.74 15.00 -0.37
C GLN A 97 -42.24 15.20 -0.66
N ILE A 98 -42.82 14.38 -1.55
CA ILE A 98 -44.27 14.45 -1.87
C ILE A 98 -45.12 14.20 -0.61
N GLY A 99 -44.74 13.24 0.23
CA GLY A 99 -45.43 12.98 1.49
C GLY A 99 -45.43 14.18 2.42
N THR A 100 -44.29 14.86 2.56
CA THR A 100 -44.18 16.06 3.41
C THR A 100 -44.96 17.26 2.87
N GLU A 101 -45.09 17.40 1.54
CA GLU A 101 -45.89 18.46 0.92
C GLU A 101 -47.39 18.27 1.18
N ILE A 102 -47.90 17.03 1.11
CA ILE A 102 -49.31 16.72 1.35
C ILE A 102 -49.69 16.89 2.83
N GLU A 103 -48.80 16.53 3.75
CA GLU A 103 -49.02 16.69 5.19
C GLU A 103 -49.02 18.17 5.61
N GLY A 104 -48.15 18.99 5.02
CA GLY A 104 -48.16 20.45 5.23
C GLY A 104 -49.32 21.19 4.57
N ALA A 105 -49.98 20.60 3.56
CA ALA A 105 -51.09 21.21 2.83
C ALA A 105 -52.48 20.87 3.42
N ARG A 106 -52.57 20.06 4.48
CA ARG A 106 -53.84 19.73 5.15
C ARG A 106 -54.22 20.87 6.12
N PRO A 107 -55.29 21.64 5.86
CA PRO A 107 -55.79 22.60 6.85
C PRO A 107 -56.45 21.84 8.01
N GLU A 108 -56.16 22.27 9.24
CA GLU A 108 -56.75 21.75 10.49
C GLU A 108 -58.25 22.06 10.60
#